data_AF-A0A6J5TUY6-F1
#
_entry.id   AF-A0A6J5TUY6-F1
#
_cell.length_a   1.000
_cell.length_b   1.000
_cell.length_c   1.000
_cell.angle_alpha   90.00
_cell.angle_beta   90.00
_cell.angle_gamma   90.00
#
_symmetry.space_group_name_H-M   'P 1'
#
loop_
_entity.id
_entity.type
_entity.pdbx_description
1 polymer ?
#
loop_
_entity_poly.entity_id
_entity_poly.type
_entity_poly.pdbx_seq_one_letter_code
_entity_poly.pdbx_strand_id
1 'polypeptide(L)'
;MQAAHLDTHQPSLHGEYVIQSMWKIAEKALMCVQAHGFMRPSILEILKEIQDAISIERDVGAARDGTSETSRNSINSSLNSMDLGGTYNFLSIDDSIARPTA
;
A
#
# COMPACT_ATOMS: atom_id res chain seq x y z
N MET A 1 40.34 5.13 10.25
CA MET A 1 39.45 5.04 9.07
C MET A 1 38.84 3.65 9.09
N GLN A 2 37.59 3.51 9.54
CA GLN A 2 36.90 2.22 9.55
C GLN A 2 35.60 2.42 8.78
N ALA A 3 35.50 1.74 7.65
CA ALA A 3 34.35 1.78 6.77
C ALA A 3 33.15 1.21 7.52
N ALA A 4 32.09 2.00 7.64
CA ALA A 4 30.79 1.50 8.06
C ALA A 4 30.31 0.50 7.00
N HIS A 5 30.40 -0.77 7.36
CA HIS A 5 29.84 -1.90 6.64
C HIS A 5 28.34 -1.65 6.48
N LEU A 6 27.92 -1.51 5.23
CA LEU A 6 26.55 -1.26 4.83
C LEU A 6 25.70 -2.52 5.08
N ASP A 7 25.19 -2.71 6.29
CA ASP A 7 24.08 -3.64 6.55
C ASP A 7 22.77 -3.00 6.07
N THR A 8 22.62 -2.88 4.75
CA THR A 8 21.30 -2.78 4.13
C THR A 8 20.67 -4.17 4.19
N HIS A 9 20.22 -4.55 5.38
CA HIS A 9 19.37 -5.72 5.58
C HIS A 9 18.03 -5.42 4.91
N GLN A 10 17.89 -5.77 3.63
CA GLN A 10 16.57 -6.02 3.05
C GLN A 10 16.12 -7.32 3.71
N PRO A 11 15.23 -7.30 4.73
CA PRO A 11 14.69 -8.54 5.27
C PRO A 11 14.17 -9.32 4.07
N SER A 12 14.67 -10.55 3.89
CA SER A 12 14.32 -11.40 2.76
C SER A 12 12.83 -11.26 2.49
N LEU A 13 12.48 -10.68 1.33
CA LEU A 13 11.11 -10.47 0.89
C LEU A 13 10.47 -11.86 0.79
N HIS A 14 9.87 -12.32 1.89
CA HIS A 14 9.50 -13.71 2.13
C HIS A 14 8.13 -14.01 1.50
N GLY A 15 8.02 -13.76 0.19
CA GLY A 15 6.77 -13.87 -0.55
C GLY A 15 6.99 -14.01 -2.05
N GLU A 16 6.02 -14.62 -2.72
CA GLU A 16 5.91 -14.65 -4.18
C GLU A 16 5.29 -13.34 -4.65
N TYR A 17 6.11 -12.40 -5.13
CA TYR A 17 5.63 -11.11 -5.64
C TYR A 17 5.23 -11.24 -7.11
N VAL A 18 4.16 -10.56 -7.51
CA VAL A 18 3.84 -10.42 -8.92
C VAL A 18 4.82 -9.42 -9.53
N ILE A 19 5.72 -9.93 -10.37
CA ILE A 19 6.76 -9.12 -11.03
C ILE A 19 6.18 -7.86 -11.68
N GLN A 20 4.97 -7.93 -12.25
CA GLN A 20 4.27 -6.80 -12.87
C GLN A 20 3.97 -5.65 -11.88
N SER A 21 3.47 -5.96 -10.67
CA SER A 21 3.21 -4.93 -9.66
C SER A 21 4.52 -4.27 -9.22
N MET A 22 5.57 -5.06 -9.11
CA MET A 22 6.87 -4.64 -8.59
C MET A 22 7.59 -3.71 -9.57
N TRP A 23 7.57 -4.03 -10.88
CA TRP A 23 8.09 -3.14 -11.93
C TRP A 23 7.39 -1.79 -11.95
N LYS A 24 6.07 -1.80 -11.80
CA LYS A 24 5.25 -0.60 -11.82
C LYS A 24 5.58 0.35 -10.66
N ILE A 25 5.75 -0.19 -9.45
CA ILE A 25 6.22 0.59 -8.29
C ILE A 25 7.65 1.10 -8.50
N ALA A 26 8.55 0.26 -9.02
CA ALA A 26 9.95 0.65 -9.27
C ALA A 26 10.04 1.81 -10.27
N GLU A 27 9.24 1.78 -11.34
CA GLU A 27 9.19 2.86 -12.33
C GLU A 27 8.75 4.19 -11.68
N LYS A 28 7.68 4.18 -10.88
CA LYS A 28 7.25 5.40 -10.18
C LYS A 28 8.26 5.89 -9.15
N ALA A 29 8.91 5.00 -8.42
CA ALA A 29 9.96 5.37 -7.47
C ALA A 29 11.12 6.12 -8.16
N LEU A 30 11.50 5.69 -9.37
CA LEU A 30 12.51 6.39 -10.17
C LEU A 30 12.08 7.82 -10.55
N MET A 31 10.78 8.02 -10.83
CA MET A 31 10.24 9.35 -11.11
C MET A 31 10.19 10.26 -9.86
N CYS A 32 10.04 9.69 -8.66
CA CYS A 32 10.01 10.47 -7.41
C CYS A 32 11.34 11.13 -7.06
N VAL A 33 12.46 10.61 -7.55
CA VAL A 33 13.81 11.09 -7.24
C VAL A 33 14.40 12.01 -8.32
N GLN A 34 13.57 12.51 -9.23
CA GLN A 34 14.02 13.44 -10.27
C GLN A 34 14.65 14.71 -9.65
N ALA A 35 15.75 15.18 -10.26
CA ALA A 35 16.46 16.36 -9.78
C ALA A 35 15.56 17.61 -9.73
N HIS A 36 14.66 17.73 -10.71
CA HIS A 36 13.73 18.83 -10.83
C HIS A 36 12.37 18.45 -10.25
N GLY A 37 11.89 19.22 -9.26
CA GLY A 37 10.67 18.92 -8.52
C GLY A 37 9.40 18.84 -9.39
N PHE A 38 9.32 19.63 -10.46
CA PHE A 38 8.17 19.64 -11.37
C PHE A 38 8.07 18.39 -12.27
N MET A 39 9.13 17.58 -12.34
CA MET A 39 9.13 16.29 -13.05
C MET A 39 8.80 15.12 -12.13
N ARG A 40 8.71 15.37 -10.82
CA ARG A 40 8.25 14.36 -9.86
C ARG A 40 6.73 14.25 -9.97
N PRO A 41 6.18 13.04 -9.87
CA PRO A 41 4.75 12.85 -9.93
C PRO A 41 4.06 13.51 -8.74
N SER A 42 2.82 13.97 -8.95
CA SER A 42 1.98 14.42 -7.86
C SER A 42 1.66 13.25 -6.91
N ILE A 43 1.37 13.58 -5.64
CA ILE A 43 1.00 12.55 -4.66
C ILE A 43 -0.23 11.75 -5.09
N LEU A 44 -1.14 12.37 -5.85
CA LEU A 44 -2.33 11.70 -6.40
C LEU A 44 -1.96 10.68 -7.49
N GLU A 45 -0.98 10.99 -8.35
CA GLU A 45 -0.47 10.04 -9.34
C GLU A 45 0.23 8.86 -8.66
N ILE A 46 1.06 9.13 -7.64
CA ILE A 46 1.70 8.08 -6.83
C ILE A 46 0.65 7.17 -6.20
N LEU A 47 -0.40 7.74 -5.62
CA LEU A 47 -1.47 6.97 -4.98
C LEU A 47 -2.19 6.06 -5.98
N LYS A 48 -2.50 6.55 -7.19
CA LYS A 48 -3.13 5.74 -8.25
C LYS A 48 -2.26 4.56 -8.65
N GLU A 49 -0.96 4.78 -8.78
CA GLU A 49 0.00 3.74 -9.19
C GLU A 49 0.18 2.66 -8.11
N ILE A 50 0.15 3.06 -6.83
CA ILE A 50 0.13 2.12 -5.70
C ILE A 50 -1.16 1.30 -5.70
N GLN A 51 -2.32 1.95 -5.88
CA GLN A 51 -3.60 1.24 -5.92
C GLN A 51 -3.65 0.22 -7.05
N ASP A 52 -3.15 0.57 -8.24
CA ASP A 52 -3.14 -0.35 -9.38
C ASP A 52 -2.15 -1.51 -9.19
N ALA A 53 -0.98 -1.27 -8.59
CA ALA A 53 -0.06 -2.34 -8.22
C ALA A 53 -0.68 -3.33 -7.20
N ILE A 54 -1.44 -2.82 -6.21
CA ILE A 54 -2.17 -3.66 -5.24
C ILE A 54 -3.27 -4.49 -5.93
N SER A 55 -3.99 -3.91 -6.90
CA SER A 55 -5.00 -4.64 -7.67
C SER A 55 -4.39 -5.83 -8.41
N ILE A 56 -3.22 -5.63 -9.05
CA ILE A 56 -2.48 -6.69 -9.74
C ILE A 56 -2.10 -7.85 -8.78
N GLU A 57 -1.62 -7.54 -7.57
CA GLU A 57 -1.29 -8.54 -6.56
C GLU A 57 -2.52 -9.36 -6.11
N ARG A 58 -3.64 -8.67 -5.90
CA ARG A 58 -4.90 -9.29 -5.45
C ARG A 58 -5.50 -10.22 -6.50
N ASP A 59 -5.47 -9.81 -7.76
CA ASP A 59 -6.02 -10.62 -8.86
C ASP A 59 -5.25 -11.94 -9.02
N VAL A 60 -3.93 -11.93 -8.84
CA VAL A 60 -3.11 -13.14 -8.86
C VAL A 60 -3.28 -13.98 -7.58
N GLY A 61 -3.41 -13.34 -6.42
CA GLY A 61 -3.69 -14.04 -5.15
C GLY A 61 -5.02 -14.80 -5.19
N ALA A 62 -6.08 -14.18 -5.71
CA ALA A 62 -7.39 -14.81 -5.86
C ALA A 62 -7.37 -16.01 -6.83
N ALA A 63 -6.55 -15.98 -7.88
CA ALA A 63 -6.37 -17.10 -8.80
C ALA A 63 -5.64 -18.30 -8.15
N ARG A 64 -4.79 -18.05 -7.15
CA ARG A 64 -4.00 -19.07 -6.46
C ARG A 64 -4.73 -19.73 -5.29
N ASP A 65 -5.69 -19.03 -4.68
CA ASP A 65 -6.52 -19.53 -3.56
C ASP A 65 -7.72 -20.39 -4.02
N GLY A 66 -7.89 -20.56 -5.34
CA GLY A 66 -8.96 -21.35 -5.95
C GLY A 66 -8.74 -22.87 -5.98
N THR A 67 -7.77 -23.41 -5.24
CA THR A 67 -7.51 -24.87 -5.17
C THR A 67 -7.31 -25.32 -3.73
N SER A 68 -8.41 -25.36 -2.96
CA SER A 68 -8.56 -26.23 -1.80
C SER A 68 -10.03 -26.61 -1.65
N GLU A 69 -10.33 -27.82 -2.13
CA GLU A 69 -11.62 -28.47 -1.98
C GLU A 69 -11.87 -28.87 -0.51
N THR A 70 -13.14 -28.71 -0.08
CA THR A 70 -13.81 -29.40 1.04
C THR A 70 -13.64 -28.85 2.47
N SER A 71 -14.63 -28.07 2.91
CA SER A 71 -15.59 -28.58 3.90
C SER A 71 -16.83 -27.71 4.03
N ARG A 72 -17.97 -28.31 3.71
CA ARG A 72 -19.31 -27.84 4.04
C ARG A 72 -19.43 -27.68 5.56
N ASN A 73 -19.71 -26.49 6.05
CA ASN A 73 -20.59 -26.37 7.21
C ASN A 73 -21.39 -25.07 7.13
N SER A 74 -22.72 -25.25 7.17
CA SER A 74 -23.73 -24.22 7.02
C SER A 74 -23.80 -23.26 8.21
N ILE A 75 -24.01 -21.99 7.85
CA ILE A 75 -25.02 -21.06 8.38
C ILE A 75 -25.19 -21.04 9.90
N ASN A 76 -24.55 -20.06 10.57
CA ASN A 76 -25.20 -19.00 11.39
C ASN A 76 -24.27 -18.39 12.46
N SER A 77 -23.67 -17.23 12.17
CA SER A 77 -23.47 -16.22 13.22
C SER A 77 -23.49 -14.83 12.60
N SER A 78 -24.58 -14.15 12.93
CA SER A 78 -24.91 -12.76 12.64
C SER A 78 -23.88 -11.78 13.21
N LEU A 79 -23.96 -10.53 12.73
CA LEU A 79 -23.41 -9.27 13.28
C LEU A 79 -22.06 -8.78 12.73
N ASN A 80 -22.09 -8.10 11.58
CA ASN A 80 -22.04 -6.62 11.50
C ASN A 80 -21.67 -6.20 10.08
N SER A 81 -22.64 -5.64 9.37
CA SER A 81 -22.44 -4.93 8.11
C SER A 81 -21.72 -3.62 8.40
N MET A 82 -20.38 -3.61 8.30
CA MET A 82 -19.68 -2.36 7.98
C MET A 82 -19.80 -2.13 6.48
N ASP A 83 -20.80 -1.32 6.16
CA ASP A 83 -20.83 -0.45 4.99
C ASP A 83 -19.45 0.19 4.81
N LEU A 84 -18.71 -0.20 3.75
CA LEU A 84 -17.40 0.37 3.42
C LEU A 84 -17.60 1.68 2.62
N GLY A 85 -18.41 2.57 3.17
CA GLY A 85 -18.38 4.01 2.93
C GLY A 85 -17.18 4.62 3.66
N GLY A 86 -15.98 4.24 3.26
CA GLY A 86 -14.71 4.70 3.85
C GLY A 86 -14.16 5.89 3.09
N THR A 87 -14.68 7.07 3.40
CA THR A 87 -14.15 8.38 3.03
C THR A 87 -12.63 8.44 3.06
N TYR A 88 -12.06 9.11 2.06
CA TYR A 88 -10.79 9.83 2.13
C TYR A 88 -10.58 10.40 3.56
N ASN A 89 -9.76 9.76 4.39
CA ASN A 89 -9.30 10.36 5.64
C ASN A 89 -8.23 11.41 5.32
N PHE A 90 -8.65 12.46 4.62
CA PHE A 90 -7.95 13.73 4.52
C PHE A 90 -8.47 14.58 5.67
N LEU A 91 -7.57 14.96 6.60
CA LEU A 91 -7.78 15.92 7.70
C LEU A 91 -8.51 15.40 8.95
N SER A 92 -7.74 14.78 9.85
CA SER A 92 -7.86 15.14 11.27
C SER A 92 -6.53 15.77 11.67
N ILE A 93 -6.32 17.02 11.23
CA ILE A 93 -5.39 17.90 11.93
C ILE A 93 -6.16 18.35 13.16
N ASP A 94 -5.71 17.87 14.32
CA ASP A 94 -6.17 18.36 15.61
C ASP A 94 -5.91 19.87 15.70
N ASP A 95 -6.99 20.63 15.83
CA ASP A 95 -7.00 22.09 15.97
C ASP A 95 -6.62 22.47 17.42
N SER A 96 -5.35 22.25 17.79
CA SER A 96 -4.82 22.55 19.14
C SER A 96 -3.97 23.82 19.23
N ILE A 97 -3.82 24.61 18.16
CA ILE A 97 -2.88 25.77 18.14
C ILE A 97 -3.55 27.14 18.38
N ALA A 98 -4.83 27.20 18.78
CA ALA A 98 -5.49 28.48 19.07
C ALA A 98 -6.19 28.53 20.44
N ARG A 99 -5.43 28.54 21.53
CA ARG A 99 -5.89 29.17 22.78
C ARG A 99 -4.96 30.33 23.16
N PRO A 100 -5.30 31.59 22.84
CA PRO A 100 -4.66 32.71 23.49
C PRO A 100 -5.05 32.69 24.97
N THR A 101 -4.06 32.62 25.86
CA THR A 101 -4.30 32.84 27.28
C THR A 101 -4.39 34.36 27.46
N ALA A 102 -5.59 34.83 27.80
CA ALA A 102 -5.83 36.22 28.21
C ALA A 102 -5.40 36.43 29.66
#